data_AF-A0A822B851-F1
#
_entry.id   AF-A0A822B851-F1
#
_cell.length_a   1.000
_cell.length_b   1.000
_cell.length_c   1.000
_cell.angle_alpha   90.00
_cell.angle_beta   90.00
_cell.angle_gamma   90.00
#
_symmetry.space_group_name_H-M   'P 1'
#
loop_
_entity.id
_entity.type
_entity.pdbx_description
1 polymer ?
#
loop_
_entity_poly.entity_id
_entity_poly.type
_entity_poly.pdbx_seq_one_letter_code
_entity_poly.pdbx_strand_id
1 'polypeptide(L)'
;SPLTINQRDNAQLGILLEFFERIAHLYPIGTNPDAAPMVVHCSAGIGRSGATIAIDAILNRIRMNGLDTEIDIPNLIKHIRSQRSGLVQTERQYELIYRMIEFYVEKLMQLTENQNKQ
;
A
#
# COMPACT_ATOMS: atom_id res chain seq x y z
N SER A 1 19.91 13.10 -19.42
CA SER A 1 20.72 12.97 -18.20
C SER A 1 20.25 11.77 -17.39
N PRO A 2 21.11 11.08 -16.62
CA PRO A 2 20.66 9.99 -15.75
C PRO A 2 19.65 10.54 -14.74
N LEU A 3 18.59 9.78 -14.46
CA LEU A 3 17.64 10.11 -13.38
C LEU A 3 18.38 10.21 -12.05
N THR A 4 18.04 11.20 -11.23
CA THR A 4 18.51 11.31 -9.84
C THR A 4 18.01 10.11 -9.01
N ILE A 5 18.64 9.84 -7.86
CA ILE A 5 18.23 8.74 -6.97
C ILE A 5 16.75 8.86 -6.60
N ASN A 6 16.30 10.05 -6.23
CA ASN A 6 14.89 10.31 -5.89
C ASN A 6 13.95 10.09 -7.08
N GLN A 7 14.36 10.45 -8.30
CA GLN A 7 13.56 10.21 -9.50
C GLN A 7 13.42 8.72 -9.82
N ARG A 8 14.49 7.93 -9.60
CA ARG A 8 14.44 6.47 -9.78
C ARG A 8 13.56 5.81 -8.75
N ASP A 9 13.67 6.23 -7.50
CA ASP A 9 12.88 5.74 -6.39
C ASP A 9 11.37 6.01 -6.61
N ASN A 10 11.02 7.23 -7.03
CA ASN A 10 9.63 7.58 -7.34
C ASN A 10 9.08 6.80 -8.53
N ALA A 11 9.90 6.51 -9.53
CA ALA A 11 9.49 5.65 -10.65
C ALA A 11 9.18 4.21 -10.17
N GLN A 12 9.98 3.67 -9.25
CA GLN A 12 9.72 2.34 -8.66
C GLN A 12 8.46 2.33 -7.80
N LEU A 13 8.23 3.37 -6.99
CA LEU A 13 6.99 3.53 -6.22
C LEU A 13 5.77 3.69 -7.14
N GLY A 14 5.92 4.36 -8.28
CA GLY A 14 4.88 4.45 -9.31
C GLY A 14 4.47 3.09 -9.86
N ILE A 15 5.44 2.26 -10.25
CA ILE A 15 5.17 0.89 -10.74
C ILE A 15 4.50 0.05 -9.64
N LEU A 16 4.96 0.19 -8.39
CA LEU A 16 4.36 -0.51 -7.27
C LEU A 16 2.92 -0.04 -7.01
N LEU A 17 2.64 1.26 -7.13
CA LEU A 17 1.28 1.78 -7.03
C LEU A 17 0.37 1.19 -8.10
N GLU A 18 0.83 1.14 -9.36
CA GLU A 18 0.06 0.55 -10.47
C GLU A 18 -0.30 -0.91 -10.21
N PHE A 19 0.59 -1.66 -9.56
CA PHE A 19 0.29 -3.02 -9.11
C PHE A 19 -0.87 -3.07 -8.12
N PHE A 20 -0.88 -2.21 -7.09
CA PHE A 20 -1.98 -2.14 -6.11
C PHE A 20 -3.28 -1.60 -6.71
N GLU A 21 -3.21 -0.62 -7.61
CA GLU A 21 -4.41 -0.12 -8.33
C GLU A 21 -5.02 -1.22 -9.20
N ARG A 22 -4.19 -2.05 -9.83
CA ARG A 22 -4.67 -3.20 -10.60
C ARG A 22 -5.32 -4.26 -9.71
N ILE A 23 -4.79 -4.51 -8.51
CA ILE A 23 -5.43 -5.37 -7.51
C ILE A 23 -6.80 -4.82 -7.13
N ALA A 24 -6.87 -3.54 -6.74
CA ALA A 24 -8.11 -2.89 -6.30
C ALA A 24 -9.18 -2.87 -7.40
N HIS A 25 -8.77 -2.71 -8.67
CA HIS A 25 -9.67 -2.75 -9.82
C HIS A 25 -10.23 -4.16 -10.07
N LEU A 26 -9.39 -5.21 -9.96
CA LEU A 26 -9.80 -6.59 -10.21
C LEU A 26 -10.60 -7.20 -9.05
N TYR A 27 -10.36 -6.73 -7.83
CA TYR A 27 -10.99 -7.23 -6.60
C TYR A 27 -11.50 -6.06 -5.73
N PRO A 28 -12.55 -5.34 -6.15
CA PRO A 28 -13.04 -4.19 -5.39
C PRO A 28 -13.71 -4.63 -4.09
N ILE A 29 -13.39 -3.95 -2.99
CA ILE A 29 -13.93 -4.27 -1.66
C ILE A 29 -15.46 -4.13 -1.65
N GLY A 30 -16.14 -5.08 -1.00
CA GLY A 30 -17.59 -5.03 -0.78
C GLY A 30 -18.44 -5.43 -1.98
N THR A 31 -17.85 -5.87 -3.09
CA THR A 31 -18.61 -6.22 -4.30
C THR A 31 -19.13 -7.65 -4.34
N ASN A 32 -18.49 -8.58 -3.61
CA ASN A 32 -18.93 -9.97 -3.53
C ASN A 32 -18.72 -10.51 -2.10
N PRO A 33 -19.80 -10.75 -1.32
CA PRO A 33 -19.69 -11.30 0.03
C PRO A 33 -19.21 -12.75 0.06
N ASP A 34 -19.31 -13.48 -1.07
CA ASP A 34 -18.86 -14.86 -1.21
C ASP A 34 -17.43 -14.96 -1.78
N ALA A 35 -16.75 -13.82 -1.99
CA ALA A 35 -15.39 -13.83 -2.48
C ALA A 35 -14.43 -14.46 -1.45
N ALA A 36 -13.65 -15.43 -1.90
CA ALA A 36 -12.58 -16.00 -1.09
C ALA A 36 -11.49 -14.94 -0.81
N PRO A 37 -10.79 -15.02 0.35
CA PRO A 37 -9.68 -14.13 0.64
C PRO A 37 -8.57 -14.21 -0.41
N MET A 38 -7.94 -13.07 -0.71
CA MET A 38 -6.81 -13.02 -1.64
C MET A 38 -5.59 -13.77 -1.09
N VAL A 39 -4.99 -14.63 -1.92
CA VAL A 39 -3.75 -15.32 -1.57
C VAL A 39 -2.54 -14.44 -1.89
N VAL A 40 -1.79 -14.07 -0.86
CA VAL A 40 -0.52 -13.32 -1.00
C VAL A 40 0.63 -14.20 -0.51
N HIS A 41 1.61 -14.48 -1.38
CA HIS A 41 2.76 -15.31 -1.01
C HIS A 41 4.09 -14.70 -1.48
N CYS A 42 5.18 -15.18 -0.90
CA CYS A 42 6.53 -14.96 -1.40
C CYS A 42 7.28 -16.30 -1.36
N SER A 43 8.46 -16.36 -0.76
CA SER A 43 9.12 -17.64 -0.47
C SER A 43 8.63 -18.20 0.87
N ALA A 44 9.00 -17.58 1.99
CA ALA A 44 8.54 -17.98 3.34
C ALA A 44 7.15 -17.42 3.73
N GLY A 45 6.58 -16.53 2.92
CA GLY A 45 5.26 -15.93 3.18
C GLY A 45 5.22 -15.00 4.40
N ILE A 46 6.32 -14.30 4.71
CA ILE A 46 6.41 -13.42 5.88
C ILE A 46 7.03 -12.04 5.56
N GLY A 47 8.12 -11.96 4.79
CA GLY A 47 8.76 -10.67 4.45
C GLY A 47 7.93 -9.82 3.47
N ARG A 48 8.13 -10.05 2.16
CA ARG A 48 7.41 -9.32 1.10
C ARG A 48 5.89 -9.44 1.22
N SER A 49 5.37 -10.62 1.57
CA SER A 49 3.94 -10.83 1.78
C SER A 49 3.39 -9.92 2.88
N GLY A 50 4.09 -9.78 4.01
CA GLY A 50 3.67 -8.88 5.08
C GLY A 50 3.65 -7.42 4.65
N ALA A 51 4.67 -6.98 3.90
CA ALA A 51 4.73 -5.61 3.38
C ALA A 51 3.59 -5.34 2.38
N THR A 52 3.34 -6.28 1.45
CA THR A 52 2.25 -6.19 0.48
C THR A 52 0.88 -6.11 1.17
N ILE A 53 0.63 -6.97 2.17
CA ILE A 53 -0.63 -6.96 2.94
C ILE A 53 -0.81 -5.64 3.69
N ALA A 54 0.25 -5.13 4.34
CA ALA A 54 0.18 -3.88 5.10
C ALA A 54 -0.11 -2.67 4.20
N ILE A 55 0.57 -2.58 3.05
CA ILE A 55 0.33 -1.52 2.07
C ILE A 55 -1.11 -1.61 1.55
N ASP A 56 -1.53 -2.76 1.05
CA ASP A 56 -2.87 -2.94 0.49
C ASP A 56 -3.97 -2.56 1.49
N ALA A 57 -3.85 -3.02 2.75
CA ALA A 57 -4.78 -2.71 3.82
C ALA A 57 -4.91 -1.20 4.07
N ILE A 58 -3.81 -0.44 4.02
CA ILE A 58 -3.83 1.01 4.27
C ILE A 58 -4.35 1.76 3.05
N LEU A 59 -3.89 1.43 1.84
CA LEU A 59 -4.40 2.07 0.62
C LEU A 59 -5.92 1.88 0.51
N ASN A 60 -6.42 0.68 0.84
CA ASN A 60 -7.85 0.40 0.86
C ASN A 60 -8.61 1.20 1.93
N ARG A 61 -8.05 1.38 3.13
CA ARG A 61 -8.65 2.27 4.14
C ARG A 61 -8.75 3.71 3.63
N ILE A 62 -7.70 4.24 3.02
CA ILE A 62 -7.69 5.59 2.42
C ILE A 62 -8.74 5.68 1.31
N ARG A 63 -8.84 4.68 0.42
CA ARG A 63 -9.85 4.66 -0.65
C ARG A 63 -11.28 4.68 -0.12
N MET A 64 -11.55 3.95 0.97
CA MET A 64 -12.90 3.84 1.55
C MET A 64 -13.30 5.07 2.37
N ASN A 65 -12.35 5.66 3.10
CA ASN A 65 -12.64 6.67 4.14
C ASN A 65 -12.10 8.07 3.80
N GLY A 66 -11.32 8.22 2.74
CA GLY A 66 -10.75 9.50 2.30
C GLY A 66 -9.39 9.85 2.92
N LEU A 67 -8.87 11.04 2.60
CA LEU A 67 -7.55 11.51 3.05
C LEU A 67 -7.47 11.77 4.56
N ASP A 68 -8.60 11.99 5.23
CA ASP A 68 -8.67 12.20 6.68
C ASP A 68 -8.61 10.89 7.49
N THR A 69 -8.38 9.75 6.83
CA THR A 69 -8.26 8.45 7.47
C THR A 69 -7.10 8.43 8.46
N GLU A 70 -7.36 8.05 9.71
CA GLU A 70 -6.30 7.76 10.68
C GLU A 70 -5.51 6.49 10.30
N ILE A 71 -4.18 6.61 10.27
CA ILE A 71 -3.26 5.53 9.91
C ILE A 71 -2.27 5.31 11.06
N ASP A 72 -2.32 4.13 11.66
CA ASP A 72 -1.36 3.65 12.66
C ASP A 72 -0.64 2.40 12.12
N ILE A 73 0.50 2.64 11.47
CA ILE A 73 1.32 1.56 10.86
C ILE A 73 1.87 0.62 11.96
N PRO A 74 2.47 1.09 13.08
CA PRO A 74 2.94 0.20 14.14
C PRO A 74 1.85 -0.75 14.66
N ASN A 75 0.66 -0.24 14.94
CA ASN A 75 -0.44 -1.06 15.45
C ASN A 75 -0.98 -2.02 14.38
N LEU A 76 -1.08 -1.59 13.12
CA LEU A 76 -1.42 -2.50 12.02
C LEU A 76 -0.41 -3.65 11.91
N ILE A 77 0.89 -3.36 11.97
CA ILE A 77 1.93 -4.40 11.90
C ILE A 77 1.84 -5.34 13.09
N LYS A 78 1.60 -4.83 14.30
CA LYS A 78 1.35 -5.67 15.48
C LYS A 78 0.13 -6.57 15.28
N HIS A 79 -0.95 -6.04 14.71
CA HIS A 79 -2.19 -6.78 14.44
C HIS A 79 -1.99 -7.89 13.41
N ILE A 80 -1.38 -7.62 12.25
CA ILE A 80 -1.18 -8.69 11.25
C ILE A 80 -0.18 -9.74 11.75
N ARG A 81 0.81 -9.35 12.57
CA ARG A 81 1.74 -10.29 13.21
C ARG A 81 1.08 -11.21 14.24
N SER A 82 -0.05 -10.81 14.85
CA SER A 82 -0.81 -11.70 15.72
C SER A 82 -1.57 -12.78 14.94
N GLN A 83 -1.82 -12.56 13.64
CA GLN A 83 -2.43 -13.57 12.76
C GLN A 83 -1.38 -14.48 12.10
N ARG A 84 -0.21 -13.94 11.78
CA ARG A 84 0.96 -14.71 11.29
C ARG A 84 2.25 -14.08 11.79
N SER A 85 2.94 -14.79 12.68
CA SER A 85 4.19 -14.34 13.27
C SER A 85 5.26 -14.03 12.21
N GLY A 86 6.01 -12.96 12.42
CA GLY A 86 7.16 -12.62 11.58
C GLY A 86 6.84 -11.86 10.29
N LEU A 87 5.58 -11.45 10.07
CA LEU A 87 5.25 -10.57 8.95
C LEU A 87 6.06 -9.26 9.00
N VAL A 88 6.56 -8.81 7.84
CA VAL A 88 7.48 -7.66 7.70
C VAL A 88 8.78 -7.89 8.50
N GLN A 89 9.83 -8.34 7.82
CA GLN A 89 11.03 -8.87 8.49
C GLN A 89 12.18 -7.88 8.60
N THR A 90 12.27 -6.91 7.71
CA THR A 90 13.42 -5.99 7.64
C THR A 90 12.97 -4.55 7.77
N GLU A 91 13.88 -3.71 8.25
CA GLU A 91 13.69 -2.25 8.33
C GLU A 91 13.29 -1.67 6.97
N ARG A 92 13.98 -2.07 5.90
CA ARG A 92 13.65 -1.63 4.53
C ARG A 92 12.22 -1.99 4.08
N GLN A 93 11.68 -3.13 4.54
CA GLN A 93 10.28 -3.49 4.26
C GLN A 93 9.31 -2.62 5.05
N TYR A 94 9.67 -2.27 6.29
CA TYR A 94 8.89 -1.38 7.13
C TYR A 94 8.90 0.05 6.58
N GLU A 95 10.07 0.58 6.21
CA GLU A 95 10.26 1.87 5.56
C GLU A 95 9.47 1.96 4.24
N LEU A 96 9.49 0.91 3.42
CA LEU A 96 8.73 0.87 2.16
C LEU A 96 7.23 1.08 2.39
N ILE A 97 6.67 0.62 3.51
CA ILE A 97 5.24 0.82 3.82
C ILE A 97 4.97 2.32 3.98
N TYR A 98 5.78 3.03 4.77
CA TYR A 98 5.65 4.48 4.96
C TYR A 98 5.81 5.22 3.63
N ARG A 99 6.89 4.94 2.90
CA ARG A 99 7.17 5.60 1.61
C ARG A 99 6.07 5.41 0.59
N MET A 100 5.47 4.22 0.55
CA MET A 100 4.38 3.92 -0.36
C MET A 100 3.10 4.69 0.01
N ILE A 101 2.80 4.81 1.30
CA ILE A 101 1.63 5.56 1.79
C ILE A 101 1.81 7.07 1.54
N GLU A 102 2.98 7.61 1.86
CA GLU A 102 3.34 9.00 1.58
C GLU A 102 3.19 9.30 0.08
N PHE A 103 3.81 8.49 -0.78
CA PHE A 103 3.71 8.63 -2.24
C PHE A 103 2.26 8.57 -2.74
N TYR A 104 1.44 7.70 -2.17
CA TYR A 104 0.02 7.59 -2.53
C TYR A 104 -0.77 8.84 -2.14
N VAL A 105 -0.59 9.30 -0.89
CA VAL A 105 -1.28 10.49 -0.36
C VAL A 105 -0.87 11.75 -1.14
N GLU A 106 0.41 11.94 -1.43
CA GLU A 106 0.90 13.04 -2.28
C GLU A 106 0.22 13.03 -3.65
N LYS A 107 0.12 11.86 -4.29
CA LYS A 107 -0.52 11.74 -5.60
C LYS A 107 -2.02 12.07 -5.53
N LEU A 108 -2.71 11.65 -4.48
CA LEU A 108 -4.12 11.99 -4.27
C LEU A 108 -4.32 13.48 -4.05
N MET A 109 -3.51 14.13 -3.20
CA MET A 109 -3.58 15.57 -2.96
C MET A 109 -3.38 16.37 -4.26
N GLN A 110 -2.38 16.00 -5.08
CA GLN A 110 -2.14 16.64 -6.38
C GLN A 110 -3.34 16.48 -7.33
N LEU A 111 -3.98 15.32 -7.35
CA LEU A 111 -5.17 15.08 -8.17
C LEU A 111 -6.34 15.95 -7.72
N THR A 112 -6.58 16.04 -6.41
CA THR A 112 -7.63 16.89 -5.83
C THR A 112 -7.39 18.37 -6.13
N GLU A 113 -6.15 18.85 -6.01
CA GLU A 113 -5.79 20.23 -6.37
C GLU A 113 -5.99 20.54 -7.85
N ASN A 114 -5.65 19.61 -8.73
CA ASN A 114 -5.80 19.78 -10.18
C ASN A 114 -7.27 19.80 -10.59
N GLN A 115 -8.14 19.04 -9.92
CA GLN A 115 -9.58 19.08 -10.12
C GLN A 115 -10.20 20.40 -9.67
N ASN A 116 -9.70 21.01 -8.58
CA ASN A 116 -10.19 22.30 -8.09
C ASN A 116 -9.73 23.51 -8.93
N LYS A 117 -8.75 23.32 -9.83
CA LYS A 117 -8.23 24.36 -10.75
C LYS A 117 -8.89 24.32 -12.14
N GLN A 118 -9.67 23.29 -12.45
CA GLN A 118 -10.45 23.14 -13.68
C GLN A 118 -11.88 23.63 -13.47
#